data_AF-A0A8X6WCV2-F1
#
_entry.id   AF-A0A8X6WCV2-F1
#
_cell.length_a   1.000
_cell.length_b   1.000
_cell.length_c   1.000
_cell.angle_alpha   90.00
_cell.angle_beta   90.00
_cell.angle_gamma   90.00
#
_symmetry.space_group_name_H-M   'P 1'
#
loop_
_entity.id
_entity.type
_entity.pdbx_description
1 polymer ?
#
loop_
_entity_poly.entity_id
_entity_poly.type
_entity_poly.pdbx_seq_one_letter_code
_entity_poly.pdbx_strand_id
1 'polypeptide(L)'
;MSDSAVKFCFRLGHNATETFAKLQQAYEDSVLSRAQVLWWFKAFSEGRESIEDEPHSRRSSVSKTAENIVRVRDLVRSDRRLTVRMIGEKLNFF
;
A
#
# COMPACT_ATOMS: atom_id res chain seq x y z
N MET A 1 -8.95 -3.10 7.60
CA MET A 1 -8.79 -4.00 8.78
C MET A 1 -9.82 -5.11 8.66
N SER A 2 -9.60 -6.01 7.72
CA SER A 2 -10.66 -6.92 7.24
C SER A 2 -10.11 -8.19 6.60
N ASP A 3 -8.92 -8.12 6.02
CA ASP A 3 -8.27 -9.23 5.32
C ASP A 3 -7.85 -10.35 6.29
N SER A 4 -7.47 -9.99 7.52
CA SER A 4 -7.19 -10.96 8.61
C SER A 4 -8.42 -11.78 8.98
N ALA A 5 -9.61 -11.18 8.98
CA ALA A 5 -10.86 -11.86 9.29
C ALA A 5 -11.29 -12.78 8.13
N VAL A 6 -11.07 -12.37 6.88
CA VAL A 6 -11.27 -13.23 5.70
C VAL A 6 -10.32 -14.44 5.76
N LYS A 7 -9.04 -14.25 6.08
CA LYS A 7 -8.05 -15.34 6.23
C LYS A 7 -8.43 -16.32 7.33
N PHE A 8 -8.91 -15.80 8.46
CA PHE A 8 -9.40 -16.62 9.57
C PHE A 8 -10.56 -17.51 9.13
N CYS A 9 -11.59 -16.96 8.48
CA CYS A 9 -12.72 -17.73 7.99
C CYS A 9 -12.33 -18.73 6.88
N PHE A 10 -11.39 -18.37 6.00
CA PHE A 10 -10.83 -19.28 5.01
C PHE A 10 -10.15 -20.49 5.67
N ARG A 11 -9.33 -20.27 6.70
CA ARG A 11 -8.68 -21.37 7.46
C ARG A 11 -9.66 -22.23 8.25
N LEU A 12 -10.80 -21.68 8.66
CA LEU A 12 -11.89 -22.45 9.26
C LEU A 12 -12.70 -23.27 8.24
N GLY A 13 -12.43 -23.14 6.94
CA GLY A 13 -13.15 -23.87 5.89
C GLY A 13 -14.51 -23.27 5.53
N HIS A 14 -14.81 -22.04 5.95
CA HIS A 14 -16.02 -21.33 5.51
C HIS A 14 -15.91 -20.94 4.04
N ASN A 15 -17.05 -20.82 3.37
CA ASN A 15 -17.09 -20.26 2.02
C ASN A 15 -17.09 -18.71 2.06
N ALA A 16 -16.81 -18.09 0.91
CA ALA A 16 -16.73 -16.63 0.79
C ALA A 16 -18.06 -15.92 1.10
N THR A 17 -19.20 -16.55 0.81
CA THR A 17 -20.53 -15.96 1.04
C THR A 17 -20.89 -15.95 2.53
N GLU A 18 -20.65 -17.06 3.23
CA GLU A 18 -20.78 -17.17 4.69
C GLU A 18 -19.84 -16.20 5.39
N THR A 19 -18.61 -16.09 4.90
CA THR A 19 -17.63 -15.16 5.44
C THR A 19 -18.10 -13.72 5.28
N PHE A 20 -18.59 -13.33 4.10
CA PHE A 20 -19.13 -11.99 3.88
C PHE A 20 -20.32 -11.69 4.81
N ALA A 21 -21.26 -12.62 4.97
CA ALA A 21 -22.39 -12.44 5.88
C ALA A 21 -21.95 -12.28 7.34
N LYS A 22 -20.98 -13.07 7.81
CA LYS A 22 -20.41 -12.95 9.16
C LYS A 22 -19.68 -11.64 9.36
N LEU A 23 -18.92 -11.19 8.37
CA LEU A 23 -18.24 -9.90 8.41
C LEU A 23 -19.25 -8.76 8.46
N GLN A 24 -20.29 -8.82 7.64
CA GLN A 24 -21.38 -7.84 7.62
C GLN A 24 -22.12 -7.76 8.95
N GLN A 25 -22.37 -8.90 9.60
CA GLN A 25 -22.97 -8.94 10.92
C GLN A 25 -22.06 -8.35 12.01
N ALA A 26 -20.75 -8.55 11.91
CA ALA A 26 -19.80 -8.15 12.95
C ALA A 26 -19.31 -6.70 12.84
N TYR A 27 -19.20 -6.17 11.62
CA TYR A 27 -18.57 -4.88 11.35
C TYR A 27 -19.46 -3.92 10.53
N GLU A 28 -20.69 -4.32 10.19
CA GLU A 28 -21.69 -3.53 9.48
C GLU A 28 -21.13 -2.80 8.24
N ASP A 29 -20.99 -1.48 8.31
CA ASP A 29 -20.55 -0.62 7.20
C ASP A 29 -19.04 -0.65 6.93
N SER A 30 -18.22 -1.21 7.84
CA SER A 30 -16.76 -1.22 7.67
C SER A 30 -16.23 -2.50 6.99
N VAL A 31 -17.08 -3.17 6.20
CA VAL A 31 -16.80 -4.49 5.63
C VAL A 31 -16.29 -4.38 4.20
N LEU A 32 -15.37 -5.28 3.85
CA LEU A 32 -14.94 -5.47 2.47
C LEU A 32 -16.13 -5.77 1.58
N SER A 33 -16.15 -5.19 0.38
CA SER A 33 -17.12 -5.58 -0.63
C SER A 33 -17.07 -7.09 -0.90
N ARG A 34 -18.20 -7.66 -1.30
CA ARG A 34 -18.29 -9.09 -1.66
C ARG A 34 -17.24 -9.50 -2.70
N ALA A 35 -16.89 -8.61 -3.63
CA ALA A 35 -15.84 -8.82 -4.63
C ALA A 35 -14.44 -8.93 -4.00
N GLN A 36 -14.12 -8.09 -3.01
CA GLN A 36 -12.85 -8.15 -2.29
C GLN A 36 -12.74 -9.44 -1.46
N VAL A 37 -13.81 -9.87 -0.80
CA VAL A 37 -13.82 -11.15 -0.07
C VAL A 37 -13.52 -12.32 -1.02
N LEU A 38 -14.16 -12.36 -2.19
CA LEU A 38 -13.89 -13.39 -3.20
C LEU A 38 -12.45 -13.35 -3.71
N TRP A 39 -11.91 -12.15 -3.97
CA TRP A 39 -10.53 -11.98 -4.41
C TRP A 39 -9.53 -12.51 -3.37
N TRP A 40 -9.75 -12.20 -2.09
CA TRP A 40 -8.91 -12.72 -1.00
C TRP A 40 -9.01 -14.24 -0.86
N PHE A 41 -10.21 -14.81 -0.97
CA PHE A 41 -10.40 -16.25 -1.00
C PHE A 41 -9.61 -16.93 -2.12
N LYS A 42 -9.62 -16.34 -3.31
CA LYS A 42 -8.80 -16.80 -4.44
C LYS A 42 -7.30 -16.68 -4.12
N ALA A 43 -6.85 -15.53 -3.63
CA ALA A 43 -5.45 -15.32 -3.27
C ALA A 43 -4.96 -16.31 -2.19
N PHE A 44 -5.77 -16.61 -1.19
CA PHE A 44 -5.45 -17.62 -0.17
C PHE A 44 -5.41 -19.03 -0.73
N SER A 45 -6.30 -19.37 -1.68
CA SER A 45 -6.27 -20.67 -2.37
C SER A 45 -5.04 -20.85 -3.26
N GLU A 46 -4.49 -19.75 -3.78
CA GLU A 46 -3.25 -19.72 -4.58
C GLU A 46 -1.97 -19.72 -3.71
N GLY A 47 -2.11 -19.85 -2.38
CA GLY A 47 -0.99 -19.97 -1.45
C GLY A 47 -0.44 -18.65 -0.91
N ARG A 48 -1.12 -17.52 -1.14
CA ARG A 48 -0.70 -16.22 -0.59
C ARG A 48 -0.89 -16.19 0.91
N GLU A 49 0.19 -16.24 1.69
CA GLU A 49 0.09 -16.21 3.16
C GLU A 49 0.19 -14.81 3.77
N SER A 50 0.77 -13.83 3.08
CA SER A 50 0.87 -12.48 3.62
C SER A 50 -0.46 -11.74 3.50
N ILE A 51 -0.91 -11.16 4.62
CA ILE A 51 -2.03 -10.21 4.69
C ILE A 51 -1.53 -8.77 4.49
N GLU A 52 -0.22 -8.56 4.63
CA GLU A 52 0.34 -7.24 4.38
C GLU A 52 0.18 -6.93 2.89
N ASP A 53 -0.24 -5.69 2.61
CA ASP A 53 -0.11 -5.13 1.28
C ASP A 53 1.36 -5.34 0.86
N GLU A 54 1.56 -6.18 -0.15
CA GLU A 54 2.81 -6.23 -0.87
C GLU A 54 3.18 -4.78 -1.18
N PRO A 55 4.40 -4.32 -0.82
CA PRO A 55 4.73 -2.92 -0.84
C PRO A 55 4.35 -2.40 -2.20
N HIS A 56 3.24 -1.65 -2.23
CA HIS A 56 2.81 -1.03 -3.46
C HIS A 56 4.05 -0.28 -3.90
N SER A 57 4.45 -0.49 -5.16
CA SER A 57 5.39 0.38 -5.82
C SER A 57 4.77 1.78 -5.80
N ARG A 58 4.84 2.47 -4.67
CA ARG A 58 4.87 3.92 -4.62
C ARG A 58 6.01 4.20 -5.55
N ARG A 59 5.70 4.82 -6.70
CA ARG A 59 6.65 5.35 -7.65
C ARG A 59 7.88 5.75 -6.85
N SER A 60 8.96 5.00 -7.01
CA SER A 60 10.18 5.21 -6.24
C SER A 60 10.45 6.70 -6.38
N SER A 61 10.32 7.44 -5.28
CA SER A 61 10.49 8.88 -5.34
C SER A 61 11.95 9.05 -5.66
N VAL A 62 12.27 9.28 -6.94
CA VAL A 62 13.64 9.44 -7.43
C VAL A 62 14.38 10.47 -6.56
N SER A 63 13.64 11.42 -5.98
CA SER A 63 14.11 12.40 -5.01
C SER A 63 14.77 11.86 -3.72
N LYS A 64 14.52 10.61 -3.30
CA LYS A 64 15.00 10.05 -2.01
C LYS A 64 16.25 9.16 -2.11
N THR A 65 16.96 9.18 -3.22
CA THR A 65 18.25 8.47 -3.34
C THR A 65 19.36 9.22 -2.58
N ALA A 66 20.31 8.50 -1.97
CA ALA A 66 21.45 9.10 -1.26
C ALA A 66 22.23 10.12 -2.12
N GLU A 67 22.38 9.83 -3.41
CA GLU A 67 22.97 10.73 -4.40
C GLU A 67 22.20 12.05 -4.54
N ASN A 68 20.88 11.98 -4.59
CA ASN A 68 20.02 13.16 -4.72
C ASN A 68 20.01 14.01 -3.45
N ILE A 69 20.17 13.40 -2.27
CA ILE A 69 20.36 14.12 -0.99
C ILE A 69 21.66 14.94 -1.02
N VAL A 70 22.75 14.35 -1.52
CA VAL A 70 24.04 15.05 -1.68
C VAL A 70 23.90 16.23 -2.64
N ARG A 71 23.29 16.00 -3.82
CA ARG A 71 23.08 17.04 -4.83
C ARG A 71 22.24 18.21 -4.31
N VAL A 72 21.14 17.94 -3.60
CA VAL A 72 20.31 19.00 -2.98
C VAL A 72 21.13 19.81 -1.97
N ARG A 73 21.87 19.12 -1.09
CA ARG A 73 22.68 19.77 -0.05
C ARG A 73 23.73 20.70 -0.67
N ASP A 74 24.40 20.26 -1.72
CA ASP A 74 25.46 21.03 -2.37
C ASP A 74 24.87 22.24 -3.15
N LEU A 75 23.70 22.06 -3.77
CA LEU A 75 22.96 23.14 -4.43
C LEU A 75 22.55 24.26 -3.44
N VAL A 76 21.99 23.89 -2.29
CA VAL A 76 21.56 24.83 -1.24
C VAL A 76 22.75 25.53 -0.58
N ARG A 77 23.87 24.83 -0.41
CA ARG A 77 25.12 25.42 0.09
C ARG A 77 25.71 26.44 -0.88
N SER A 78 25.59 26.18 -2.18
CA SER A 78 26.09 27.05 -3.23
C SER A 78 25.22 28.30 -3.41
N ASP A 79 23.90 28.16 -3.33
CA ASP A 79 22.97 29.28 -3.42
C ASP A 79 21.77 29.11 -2.46
N ARG A 80 21.78 29.92 -1.40
CA ARG A 80 20.72 29.91 -0.37
C ARG A 80 19.41 30.56 -0.84
N ARG A 81 19.37 31.20 -2.01
CA ARG A 81 18.16 31.82 -2.57
C ARG A 81 17.31 30.83 -3.40
N LEU A 82 17.79 29.60 -3.59
CA LEU A 82 17.06 28.59 -4.34
C LEU A 82 15.78 28.16 -3.61
N THR A 83 14.67 28.19 -4.33
CA THR A 83 13.39 27.67 -3.84
C THR A 83 13.29 26.17 -4.09
N VAL A 84 12.42 25.48 -3.33
CA VAL A 84 12.18 24.03 -3.48
C VAL A 84 11.80 23.67 -4.92
N ARG A 85 11.02 24.53 -5.60
CA ARG A 85 10.63 24.34 -7.00
C ARG A 85 11.85 24.35 -7.92
N MET A 86 12.72 25.35 -7.80
CA MET A 86 13.93 25.47 -8.63
C MET A 86 14.91 24.31 -8.39
N ILE A 87 15.00 23.83 -7.15
CA ILE A 87 15.85 22.67 -6.81
C ILE A 87 15.33 21.43 -7.53
N GLY A 88 14.01 21.18 -7.50
CA GLY A 88 13.45 20.02 -8.18
C GLY A 88 13.45 20.13 -9.70
N GLU A 89 13.35 21.33 -10.28
CA GLU A 89 13.58 21.57 -11.72
C GLU A 89 15.06 21.27 -12.10
N LYS A 90 16.02 21.72 -11.29
CA LYS A 90 17.45 21.44 -11.53
C LYS A 90 17.82 19.96 -11.37
N LEU A 91 17.09 19.23 -10.54
CA LEU A 91 17.36 17.82 -10.23
C LEU A 91 16.37 16.84 -10.87
N ASN A 92 15.47 17.33 -11.74
CA ASN A 92 14.44 16.56 -12.43
C ASN A 92 13.60 15.66 -11.49
N PHE A 93 13.16 16.22 -10.36
CA PHE A 93 12.33 15.49 -9.39
C PHE A 93 10.84 15.46 -9.76
N PHE A 94 10.39 16.34 -10.65
CA PHE A 94 9.03 16.47 -11.14
C PHE A 94 9.02 17.00 -12.56
#